data_AF-A0A6B0XWN6-F1
#
_entry.id   AF-A0A6B0XWN6-F1
#
_cell.length_a   1.000
_cell.length_b   1.000
_cell.length_c   1.000
_cell.angle_alpha   90.00
_cell.angle_beta   90.00
_cell.angle_gamma   90.00
#
_symmetry.space_group_name_H-M   'P 1'
#
loop_
_entity.id
_entity.type
_entity.pdbx_description
1 polymer ?
#
loop_
_entity_poly.entity_id
_entity_poly.type
_entity_poly.pdbx_seq_one_letter_code
_entity_poly.pdbx_strand_id
1 'polypeptide(L)'
;MTSDEAMPPFPQASNIQVKNPWIAFGLSALITGGGQYYNGHYGKGTVQFVTAVAGLGVFLAAEEDDYKLFGERFDPDDDNDRGAIGALVFLGSAIWSMVDAPISANNINRQLRQTSFQIHPVVKDDLTGASLTFRF
;
A
#
# COMPACT_ATOMS: atom_id res chain seq x y z
N MET A 1 -57.04 9.41 7.16
CA MET A 1 -55.88 10.17 6.62
C MET A 1 -54.64 9.43 7.06
N THR A 2 -54.19 8.47 6.24
CA THR A 2 -52.96 7.71 6.45
C THR A 2 -51.86 8.47 5.70
N SER A 3 -51.06 9.23 6.43
CA SER A 3 -49.84 9.82 5.87
C SER A 3 -48.88 8.70 5.54
N ASP A 4 -48.61 8.53 4.25
CA ASP A 4 -47.57 7.68 3.69
C ASP A 4 -46.24 7.95 4.41
N GLU A 5 -45.87 7.06 5.34
CA GLU A 5 -44.51 6.99 5.87
C GLU A 5 -43.62 6.48 4.75
N ALA A 6 -43.02 7.41 4.01
CA ALA A 6 -41.99 7.12 3.03
C ALA A 6 -40.87 6.34 3.72
N MET A 7 -40.64 5.10 3.31
CA MET A 7 -39.53 4.30 3.82
C MET A 7 -38.21 5.09 3.64
N PRO A 8 -37.31 5.06 4.63
CA PRO A 8 -36.02 5.70 4.50
C PRO A 8 -35.28 5.12 3.28
N PRO A 9 -34.57 5.96 2.51
CA PRO A 9 -33.83 5.50 1.35
C PRO A 9 -32.87 4.38 1.77
N PHE A 10 -32.87 3.26 1.03
CA PHE A 10 -31.93 2.18 1.26
C PHE A 10 -30.51 2.73 1.29
N PRO A 11 -29.65 2.32 2.26
CA PRO A 11 -28.25 2.71 2.26
C PRO A 11 -27.65 2.29 0.91
N GLN A 12 -27.22 3.28 0.13
CA GLN A 12 -26.59 3.02 -1.16
C GLN A 12 -25.39 2.12 -0.92
N ALA A 13 -25.31 1.02 -1.67
CA ALA A 13 -24.17 0.12 -1.61
C ALA A 13 -22.90 0.97 -1.74
N SER A 14 -22.09 1.03 -0.67
CA SER A 14 -20.81 1.70 -0.73
C SER A 14 -20.04 1.09 -1.90
N ASN A 15 -19.42 1.93 -2.73
CA ASN A 15 -18.67 1.47 -3.89
C ASN A 15 -17.41 0.75 -3.39
N ILE A 16 -17.54 -0.52 -3.03
CA ILE A 16 -16.47 -1.37 -2.52
C ILE A 16 -15.53 -1.66 -3.69
N GLN A 17 -14.49 -0.84 -3.82
CA GLN A 17 -13.47 -1.01 -4.85
C GLN A 17 -12.43 -2.01 -4.41
N VAL A 18 -12.51 -3.22 -4.97
CA VAL A 18 -11.47 -4.26 -4.85
C VAL A 18 -10.18 -3.77 -5.51
N LYS A 19 -9.05 -3.92 -4.82
CA LYS A 19 -7.72 -3.52 -5.31
C LYS A 19 -7.05 -4.67 -6.07
N ASN A 20 -6.33 -4.38 -7.15
CA ASN A 20 -5.56 -5.38 -7.89
C ASN A 20 -4.10 -5.41 -7.39
N PRO A 21 -3.63 -6.53 -6.80
CA PRO A 21 -2.26 -6.64 -6.28
C PRO A 21 -1.19 -6.48 -7.36
N TRP A 22 -1.45 -6.92 -8.60
CA TRP A 22 -0.49 -6.82 -9.70
C TRP A 22 -0.29 -5.38 -10.17
N ILE A 23 -1.36 -4.58 -10.15
CA ILE A 23 -1.26 -3.14 -10.42
C ILE A 23 -0.45 -2.48 -9.31
N ALA A 24 -0.71 -2.82 -8.04
CA ALA A 24 0.05 -2.30 -6.92
C ALA A 24 1.55 -2.66 -7.03
N PHE A 25 1.87 -3.91 -7.37
CA PHE A 25 3.24 -4.34 -7.63
C PHE A 25 3.89 -3.56 -8.78
N GLY A 26 3.23 -3.48 -9.94
CA GLY A 26 3.75 -2.79 -11.12
C GLY A 26 3.98 -1.30 -10.87
N LEU A 27 3.10 -0.64 -10.12
CA LEU A 27 3.29 0.76 -9.72
C LEU A 27 4.48 0.94 -8.79
N SER A 28 4.69 0.02 -7.83
CA SER A 28 5.89 0.04 -6.97
C SER A 28 7.18 -0.27 -7.73
N ALA A 29 7.11 -1.07 -8.80
CA ALA A 29 8.25 -1.35 -9.66
C ALA A 29 8.62 -0.15 -10.55
N LEU A 30 7.63 0.63 -10.97
CA LEU A 30 7.85 1.87 -11.74
C LEU A 30 8.40 2.99 -10.84
N ILE A 31 7.79 3.17 -9.67
CA ILE A 31 8.15 4.21 -8.72
C ILE A 31 8.09 3.58 -7.32
N THR A 32 9.22 3.56 -6.61
CA THR A 32 9.26 3.07 -5.22
C THR A 32 8.22 3.81 -4.38
N GLY A 33 7.32 3.07 -3.74
CA GLY A 33 6.19 3.59 -2.97
C GLY A 33 4.87 3.70 -3.75
N GLY A 34 4.90 3.66 -5.08
CA GLY A 34 3.76 3.91 -5.96
C GLY A 34 2.56 3.00 -5.72
N GLY A 35 2.79 1.71 -5.46
CA GLY A 35 1.74 0.76 -5.12
C GLY A 35 1.01 1.10 -3.81
N GLN A 36 1.67 1.75 -2.85
CA GLN A 36 1.03 2.18 -1.61
C GLN A 36 0.10 3.38 -1.83
N TYR A 37 0.42 4.29 -2.75
CA TYR A 37 -0.48 5.38 -3.15
C TYR A 37 -1.76 4.82 -3.80
N TYR A 38 -1.63 3.82 -4.67
CA TYR A 38 -2.79 3.12 -5.24
C TYR A 38 -3.69 2.46 -4.18
N ASN A 39 -3.05 1.91 -3.13
CA ASN A 39 -3.74 1.31 -1.99
C ASN A 39 -4.32 2.34 -1.00
N GLY A 40 -4.03 3.64 -1.17
CA GLY A 40 -4.47 4.70 -0.24
C GLY A 40 -3.62 4.81 1.04
N HIS A 41 -2.50 4.07 1.13
CA HIS A 41 -1.57 4.13 2.25
C HIS A 41 -0.47 5.16 2.00
N TYR A 42 -0.87 6.44 1.91
CA TYR A 42 0.03 7.56 1.56
C TYR A 42 1.26 7.65 2.46
N GLY A 43 1.09 7.49 3.78
CA GLY A 43 2.22 7.54 4.72
C GLY A 43 3.29 6.48 4.45
N LYS A 44 2.88 5.24 4.12
CA LYS A 44 3.83 4.17 3.75
C LYS A 44 4.52 4.48 2.44
N GLY A 45 3.76 4.95 1.45
CA GLY A 45 4.30 5.34 0.14
C GLY A 45 5.35 6.44 0.26
N THR A 46 5.08 7.48 1.02
CA THR A 46 6.02 8.59 1.27
C THR A 46 7.30 8.10 1.92
N VAL A 47 7.21 7.27 2.96
CA VAL A 47 8.40 6.73 3.64
C VAL A 47 9.25 5.91 2.67
N GLN A 48 8.64 5.00 1.91
CA GLN A 48 9.36 4.18 0.93
C GLN A 48 10.05 5.03 -0.15
N PHE A 49 9.35 6.04 -0.67
CA PHE A 49 9.90 6.94 -1.68
C PHE A 49 11.07 7.77 -1.13
N VAL A 50 10.90 8.40 0.04
CA VAL A 50 11.96 9.21 0.68
C VAL A 50 13.18 8.36 1.00
N THR A 51 13.00 7.14 1.51
CA THR A 51 14.11 6.21 1.77
C THR A 51 14.86 5.87 0.49
N ALA A 52 14.15 5.61 -0.61
CA ALA A 52 14.79 5.34 -1.89
C ALA A 52 15.59 6.54 -2.40
N VAL A 53 14.99 7.73 -2.40
CA VAL A 53 15.66 8.96 -2.84
C VAL A 53 16.87 9.29 -1.96
N ALA A 54 16.77 9.09 -0.64
CA ALA A 54 17.90 9.29 0.27
C ALA A 54 19.05 8.30 -0.01
N GLY A 55 18.75 7.02 -0.22
CA GLY A 55 19.76 6.01 -0.58
C GLY A 55 20.44 6.33 -1.91
N LEU A 56 19.65 6.72 -2.92
CA LEU A 56 20.18 7.17 -4.22
C LEU A 56 21.05 8.42 -4.07
N GLY A 57 20.64 9.39 -3.26
CA GLY A 57 21.42 10.60 -3.00
C GLY A 57 22.76 10.29 -2.34
N VAL A 58 22.80 9.38 -1.36
CA VAL A 58 24.05 8.91 -0.74
C VAL A 58 24.94 8.19 -1.75
N PHE A 59 24.36 7.34 -2.60
CA PHE A 59 25.09 6.64 -3.66
C PHE A 59 25.76 7.61 -4.64
N LEU A 60 24.98 8.56 -5.18
CA LEU A 60 25.50 9.54 -6.15
C LEU A 60 26.51 10.50 -5.53
N ALA A 61 26.30 10.93 -4.29
CA ALA A 61 27.25 11.80 -3.58
C ALA A 61 28.59 11.10 -3.32
N ALA A 62 28.59 9.77 -3.13
CA ALA A 62 29.82 9.00 -2.96
C ALA A 62 30.62 8.89 -4.28
N GLU A 63 29.95 8.90 -5.44
CA GLU A 63 30.64 8.89 -6.75
C GLU A 63 31.32 10.24 -7.06
N GLU A 64 30.79 11.36 -6.54
CA GLU A 64 31.40 12.68 -6.74
C GLU A 64 32.72 12.86 -5.99
N ASP A 65 32.98 12.09 -4.94
CA ASP A 65 34.24 12.14 -4.19
C ASP A 65 35.34 11.23 -4.80
N ASP A 66 34.98 10.35 -5.75
CA ASP A 66 35.82 9.23 -6.19
C ASP A 66 36.08 9.19 -7.71
N TYR A 67 36.58 10.29 -8.29
CA TYR A 67 37.13 10.30 -9.65
C TYR A 67 38.57 9.76 -9.69
N LYS A 68 38.76 8.48 -9.32
CA LYS A 68 39.91 7.65 -9.76
C LYS A 68 39.44 6.60 -10.75
N LEU A 69 39.04 7.09 -11.91
CA LEU A 69 38.55 6.30 -13.04
C LEU A 69 39.71 5.49 -13.67
N PHE A 70 39.69 4.17 -13.48
CA PHE A 70 40.55 3.15 -14.12
C PHE A 70 42.05 3.16 -13.79
N GLY A 71 42.46 2.47 -12.73
CA GLY A 71 43.86 2.04 -12.63
C GLY A 71 44.34 1.47 -11.31
N GLU A 72 43.70 1.82 -10.19
CA GLU A 72 44.22 1.41 -8.88
C GLU A 72 43.38 0.28 -8.27
N ARG A 73 44.13 -0.66 -7.70
CA ARG A 73 43.65 -1.91 -7.10
C ARG A 73 42.62 -1.58 -6.01
N PHE A 74 41.66 -2.49 -5.84
CA PHE A 74 40.85 -2.60 -4.63
C PHE A 74 41.76 -2.41 -3.41
N ASP A 75 41.69 -1.24 -2.78
CA ASP A 75 42.41 -0.96 -1.54
C ASP A 75 41.46 -1.34 -0.39
N PRO A 76 41.70 -2.47 0.30
CA PRO A 76 40.81 -2.94 1.36
C PRO A 76 40.80 -2.03 2.60
N ASP A 77 41.65 -0.99 2.64
CA ASP A 77 41.74 -0.01 3.72
C ASP A 77 41.02 1.33 3.41
N ASP A 78 40.33 1.45 2.26
CA ASP A 78 39.56 2.66 1.92
C ASP A 78 38.12 2.57 2.46
N ASP A 79 37.87 3.22 3.60
CA ASP A 79 36.62 3.25 4.38
C ASP A 79 35.41 3.89 3.65
N ASN A 80 35.43 4.03 2.32
CA ASN A 80 34.38 4.69 1.54
C ASN A 80 33.18 3.77 1.21
N ASP A 81 32.69 3.03 2.21
CA ASP A 81 31.52 2.15 2.13
C ASP A 81 30.20 2.88 1.87
N ARG A 82 30.22 4.21 1.82
CA ARG A 82 29.03 5.07 1.68
C ARG A 82 28.27 4.80 0.38
N GLY A 83 28.99 4.62 -0.73
CA GLY A 83 28.37 4.28 -2.01
C GLY A 83 27.64 2.94 -1.94
N ALA A 84 28.28 1.91 -1.40
CA ALA A 84 27.68 0.59 -1.22
C ALA A 84 26.44 0.64 -0.30
N ILE A 85 26.52 1.38 0.81
CA ILE A 85 25.38 1.60 1.73
C ILE A 85 24.23 2.31 0.99
N GLY A 86 24.51 3.37 0.24
CA GLY A 86 23.51 4.10 -0.54
C GLY A 86 22.80 3.21 -1.56
N ALA A 87 23.56 2.43 -2.33
CA ALA A 87 23.04 1.47 -3.30
C ALA A 87 22.17 0.39 -2.63
N LEU A 88 22.61 -0.16 -1.49
CA LEU A 88 21.85 -1.15 -0.73
C LEU A 88 20.53 -0.58 -0.19
N VAL A 89 20.53 0.64 0.33
CA VAL A 89 19.32 1.31 0.81
C VAL A 89 18.35 1.58 -0.35
N PHE A 90 18.86 2.06 -1.49
CA PHE A 90 18.05 2.31 -2.67
C PHE A 90 17.41 1.02 -3.21
N LEU A 91 18.21 0.00 -3.48
CA LEU A 91 17.70 -1.27 -4.03
C LEU A 91 16.82 -2.02 -3.02
N GLY A 92 17.23 -2.04 -1.75
CA GLY A 92 16.48 -2.67 -0.66
C GLY A 92 15.10 -2.03 -0.48
N SER A 93 15.00 -0.70 -0.54
CA SER A 93 13.72 0.01 -0.45
C SER A 93 12.83 -0.20 -1.67
N ALA A 94 13.40 -0.30 -2.87
CA ALA A 94 12.67 -0.65 -4.09
C ALA A 94 12.03 -2.04 -3.98
N ILE A 95 12.82 -3.05 -3.61
CA ILE A 95 12.34 -4.43 -3.41
C ILE A 95 11.29 -4.48 -2.30
N TRP A 96 11.54 -3.82 -1.17
CA TRP A 96 10.58 -3.74 -0.07
C TRP A 96 9.24 -3.17 -0.53
N SER A 97 9.25 -2.09 -1.32
CA SER A 97 8.03 -1.49 -1.84
C SER A 97 7.26 -2.39 -2.81
N MET A 98 7.98 -3.12 -3.69
CA MET A 98 7.38 -4.08 -4.60
C MET A 98 6.66 -5.21 -3.86
N VAL A 99 7.19 -5.66 -2.73
CA VAL A 99 6.59 -6.75 -1.93
C VAL A 99 5.45 -6.26 -1.03
N ASP A 100 5.62 -5.13 -0.35
CA ASP A 100 4.62 -4.63 0.60
C ASP A 100 3.33 -4.16 -0.11
N ALA A 101 3.42 -3.64 -1.33
CA ALA A 101 2.27 -3.14 -2.08
C ALA A 101 1.20 -4.21 -2.42
N PRO A 102 1.52 -5.36 -3.04
CA PRO A 102 0.54 -6.41 -3.29
C PRO A 102 0.00 -7.04 -2.00
N ILE A 103 0.82 -7.15 -0.95
CA ILE A 103 0.38 -7.64 0.37
C ILE A 103 -0.66 -6.68 0.96
N SER A 104 -0.41 -5.38 0.89
CA SER A 104 -1.33 -4.33 1.34
C SER A 104 -2.65 -4.37 0.56
N ALA A 105 -2.62 -4.53 -0.76
CA ALA A 105 -3.82 -4.71 -1.59
C ALA A 105 -4.64 -5.94 -1.17
N ASN A 106 -3.97 -7.07 -0.93
CA ASN A 106 -4.62 -8.30 -0.46
C ASN A 106 -5.27 -8.13 0.93
N ASN A 107 -4.60 -7.42 1.84
CA ASN A 107 -5.14 -7.15 3.17
C ASN A 107 -6.38 -6.26 3.11
N ILE A 108 -6.38 -5.22 2.26
CA ILE A 108 -7.56 -4.38 2.01
C ILE A 108 -8.70 -5.23 1.47
N ASN A 109 -8.45 -6.04 0.44
CA ASN A 109 -9.47 -6.93 -0.13
C ASN A 109 -10.06 -7.91 0.90
N ARG A 110 -9.23 -8.43 1.81
CA ARG A 110 -9.69 -9.30 2.90
C ARG A 110 -10.60 -8.57 3.89
N GLN A 111 -10.24 -7.34 4.28
CA GLN A 111 -11.06 -6.51 5.16
C GLN A 111 -12.42 -6.20 4.52
N LEU A 112 -12.42 -5.82 3.23
CA LEU A 112 -13.66 -5.53 2.50
C LEU A 112 -14.62 -6.74 2.46
N ARG A 113 -14.08 -7.95 2.30
CA ARG A 113 -14.88 -9.19 2.35
C ARG A 113 -15.49 -9.42 3.73
N GLN A 114 -14.74 -9.15 4.79
CA GLN A 114 -15.20 -9.33 6.18
C GLN A 114 -16.29 -8.31 6.55
N THR A 115 -16.11 -7.04 6.19
CA THR A 115 -17.11 -5.99 6.45
C THR A 115 -18.40 -6.25 5.68
N SER A 116 -18.31 -6.75 4.44
CA SER A 116 -19.50 -7.12 3.65
C SER A 116 -20.31 -8.25 4.29
N PHE A 117 -19.66 -9.16 5.03
CA PHE A 117 -20.32 -10.25 5.73
C PHE A 117 -20.94 -9.82 7.08
N GLN A 118 -20.53 -8.68 7.65
CA GLN A 118 -20.99 -8.18 8.96
C GLN A 118 -22.18 -7.21 8.90
N ILE A 119 -22.88 -7.11 7.75
CA ILE A 119 -24.11 -6.32 7.67
C ILE A 119 -25.13 -6.90 8.67
N HIS A 120 -25.54 -6.04 9.61
CA HIS A 120 -26.17 -6.40 10.88
C HIS A 120 -27.52 -7.12 10.70
N PRO A 121 -27.87 -8.09 11.56
CA PRO A 121 -29.25 -8.52 11.68
C PRO A 121 -30.10 -7.32 12.09
N VAL A 122 -30.98 -6.87 11.21
CA VAL A 122 -32.04 -5.94 11.59
C VAL A 122 -33.02 -6.73 12.46
N VAL A 123 -32.85 -6.64 13.77
CA VAL A 123 -33.89 -7.07 14.71
C VAL A 123 -35.01 -6.05 14.57
N LYS A 124 -36.04 -6.40 13.79
CA LYS A 124 -37.32 -5.71 13.88
C LYS A 124 -37.97 -6.16 15.17
N ASP A 125 -37.99 -5.29 16.17
CA ASP A 125 -38.84 -5.44 17.35
C ASP A 125 -40.32 -5.19 16.96
N ASP A 126 -40.86 -6.01 16.06
CA ASP A 126 -42.31 -6.16 15.96
C ASP A 126 -42.69 -7.33 16.87
N LEU A 127 -43.51 -7.03 17.88
CA LEU A 127 -43.92 -7.85 19.01
C LEU A 127 -44.63 -9.19 18.66
N THR A 128 -44.54 -9.69 17.44
CA THR A 128 -45.18 -10.94 17.00
C THR A 128 -44.37 -11.61 15.88
N GLY A 129 -43.28 -12.28 16.25
CA GLY A 129 -42.61 -13.27 15.40
C GLY A 129 -41.31 -12.79 14.77
N ALA A 130 -40.20 -13.26 15.33
CA ALA A 130 -38.88 -13.10 14.72
C ALA A 130 -38.84 -13.84 13.36
N SER A 131 -38.80 -13.08 12.27
CA SER A 131 -38.50 -13.59 10.94
C SER A 131 -37.03 -13.30 10.60
N LEU A 132 -36.22 -14.35 10.52
CA LEU A 132 -34.86 -14.28 10.00
C LEU A 132 -34.94 -14.22 8.47
N THR A 133 -34.69 -13.05 7.88
CA THR A 133 -34.61 -12.91 6.43
C THR A 133 -33.15 -12.77 6.01
N PHE A 134 -32.63 -13.79 5.33
CA PHE A 134 -31.33 -13.73 4.66
C PHE A 134 -31.53 -13.12 3.27
N ARG A 135 -30.81 -12.06 2.92
CA ARG A 135 -30.74 -11.56 1.55
C ARG A 135 -29.34 -11.84 1.00
N PHE A 136 -29.31 -12.61 -0.09
CA PHE A 136 -28.14 -12.89 -0.90
C PHE A 136 -28.11 -11.93 -2.08
#